data_AF-A0A972X722-F1
#
_entry.id   AF-A0A972X722-F1
#
_cell.length_a   1.000
_cell.length_b   1.000
_cell.length_c   1.000
_cell.angle_alpha   90.00
_cell.angle_beta   90.00
_cell.angle_gamma   90.00
#
_symmetry.space_group_name_H-M   'P 1'
#
loop_
_entity.id
_entity.type
_entity.pdbx_description
1 polymer ?
#
loop_
_entity_poly.entity_id
_entity_poly.type
_entity_poly.pdbx_seq_one_letter_code
_entity_poly.pdbx_strand_id
1 'polypeptide(L)'
;MLEKLRIVFTIPELRQKILLTLGLLAIYRVGWQVPLPIVDPKAMSAFAAETGGIGDLLRTVAVFSASQLSQATIFGLGIMPYISASI
;
A
#
# COMPACT_ATOMS: atom_id res chain seq x y z
N MET A 1 -1.54 -25.89 16.67
CA MET A 1 -1.41 -24.87 15.59
C MET A 1 -0.09 -24.11 15.65
N LEU A 2 0.39 -23.71 16.85
CA LEU A 2 1.68 -23.04 17.05
C LEU A 2 2.91 -23.86 16.58
N GLU A 3 2.84 -25.20 16.65
CA GLU A 3 3.92 -26.07 16.12
C GLU A 3 4.12 -25.92 14.61
N LYS A 4 3.05 -25.67 13.84
CA LYS A 4 3.14 -25.46 12.39
C LYS A 4 3.90 -24.17 12.06
N LEU A 5 3.71 -23.11 12.85
CA LEU A 5 4.50 -21.87 12.72
C LEU A 5 5.98 -22.14 12.97
N ARG A 6 6.33 -22.99 13.95
CA ARG A 6 7.74 -23.33 14.23
C ARG A 6 8.37 -24.12 13.08
N ILE A 7 7.65 -25.08 12.49
CA ILE A 7 8.12 -25.89 11.35
C ILE A 7 8.41 -25.02 10.12
N VAL A 8 7.61 -23.98 9.88
CA VAL A 8 7.81 -23.03 8.78
C VAL A 8 9.18 -22.33 8.87
N PHE A 9 9.66 -22.04 10.07
CA PHE A 9 10.99 -21.45 10.28
C PHE A 9 12.14 -22.47 10.30
N THR A 10 11.85 -23.76 10.46
CA THR A 10 12.84 -24.83 10.42
C THR A 10 13.21 -25.22 8.99
N ILE A 11 12.27 -25.15 8.04
CA ILE A 11 12.50 -25.52 6.65
C ILE A 11 13.24 -24.36 5.94
N PRO A 12 14.48 -24.56 5.45
CA PRO A 12 15.30 -23.48 4.91
C PRO A 12 14.67 -22.81 3.68
N GLU A 13 14.03 -23.59 2.80
CA GLU A 13 13.33 -23.07 1.63
C GLU A 13 12.14 -22.17 1.98
N LEU A 14 11.32 -22.56 2.97
CA LEU A 14 10.19 -21.73 3.40
C LEU A 14 10.66 -20.43 4.03
N ARG A 15 11.68 -20.50 4.89
CA ARG A 15 12.28 -19.30 5.49
C ARG A 15 12.78 -18.33 4.43
N GLN A 16 13.46 -18.83 3.39
CA GLN A 16 13.98 -17.98 2.32
C GLN A 16 12.84 -17.30 1.53
N LYS A 17 11.76 -18.02 1.22
CA LYS A 17 10.59 -17.43 0.55
C LYS A 17 9.91 -16.37 1.41
N ILE A 18 9.74 -16.64 2.71
CA ILE A 18 9.12 -15.69 3.64
C ILE A 18 9.98 -14.44 3.79
N LEU A 19 11.30 -14.58 3.94
CA LEU A 19 12.22 -13.44 4.00
C LEU A 19 12.19 -12.61 2.71
N LEU A 20 12.11 -13.27 1.54
CA LEU A 20 11.97 -12.58 0.26
C LEU A 20 10.65 -11.81 0.18
N THR A 21 9.52 -12.43 0.54
CA THR A 21 8.22 -11.75 0.55
C THR A 21 8.22 -10.58 1.54
N LEU A 22 8.75 -10.76 2.75
CA LEU A 22 8.87 -9.69 3.74
C LEU A 22 9.80 -8.56 3.25
N GLY A 23 10.89 -8.90 2.56
CA GLY A 23 11.79 -7.92 1.93
C GLY A 23 11.08 -7.09 0.85
N LEU A 24 10.30 -7.74 -0.02
CA LEU A 24 9.49 -7.04 -1.03
C LEU A 24 8.44 -6.13 -0.39
N LEU A 25 7.77 -6.59 0.67
CA LEU A 25 6.83 -5.77 1.45
C LEU A 25 7.52 -4.58 2.12
N ALA A 26 8.74 -4.76 2.62
CA ALA A 26 9.54 -3.66 3.18
C ALA A 26 9.90 -2.62 2.13
N ILE A 27 10.30 -3.03 0.93
CA ILE A 27 10.57 -2.12 -0.19
C ILE A 27 9.31 -1.35 -0.58
N TYR A 28 8.18 -2.03 -0.72
CA TYR A 28 6.88 -1.39 -0.95
C TYR A 28 6.58 -0.35 0.14
N ARG A 29 6.84 -0.69 1.41
CA ARG A 29 6.62 0.21 2.55
C ARG A 29 7.53 1.45 2.53
N VAL A 30 8.76 1.32 2.06
CA VAL A 30 9.68 2.46 1.90
C VAL A 30 9.25 3.34 0.74
N GLY A 31 8.89 2.77 -0.41
CA GLY A 31 8.43 3.55 -1.57
C GLY A 31 7.11 4.28 -1.32
N TRP A 32 6.27 3.77 -0.40
CA TRP A 32 5.08 4.46 0.07
C TRP A 32 5.39 5.83 0.71
N GLN A 33 6.58 6.01 1.30
CA GLN A 33 6.96 7.26 1.97
C GLN A 33 7.51 8.32 1.00
N VAL A 34 7.68 7.99 -0.27
CA VAL A 34 8.24 8.91 -1.28
C VAL A 34 7.11 9.72 -1.92
N PRO A 35 6.96 11.01 -1.60
CA PRO A 35 5.93 11.86 -2.19
C PRO A 35 6.30 12.20 -3.65
N LEU A 36 5.27 12.43 -4.46
CA LEU A 36 5.45 12.92 -5.83
C LEU A 36 5.86 14.40 -5.78
N PRO A 37 6.96 14.79 -6.46
CA PRO A 37 7.50 16.15 -6.37
C PRO A 37 6.59 17.23 -6.97
N ILE A 38 5.59 16.83 -7.79
CA ILE A 38 4.73 17.74 -8.55
C ILE A 38 3.41 18.04 -7.80
N VAL A 39 3.06 17.27 -6.76
CA VAL A 39 1.76 17.37 -6.09
C VAL A 39 1.91 18.04 -4.73
N ASP A 40 1.06 19.03 -4.43
CA ASP A 40 0.99 19.64 -3.10
C ASP A 40 0.20 18.74 -2.12
N PRO A 41 0.86 18.13 -1.11
CA PRO A 41 0.19 17.27 -0.14
C PRO A 41 -0.81 18.04 0.73
N LYS A 42 -0.62 19.35 0.93
CA LYS A 42 -1.54 20.17 1.74
C LYS A 42 -2.87 20.35 1.03
N ALA A 43 -2.85 20.66 -0.26
CA ALA A 43 -4.04 20.76 -1.08
C ALA A 43 -4.80 19.42 -1.14
N MET A 44 -4.09 18.29 -1.27
CA MET A 44 -4.70 16.94 -1.25
C MET A 44 -5.31 16.59 0.10
N SER A 45 -4.65 16.96 1.21
CA SER A 45 -5.18 16.73 2.55
C SER A 45 -6.41 17.59 2.85
N ALA A 46 -6.47 18.83 2.34
CA ALA A 46 -7.62 19.71 2.46
C ALA A 46 -8.82 19.17 1.66
N PHE A 47 -8.57 18.67 0.45
CA PHE A 47 -9.59 18.06 -0.40
C PHE A 47 -10.12 16.72 0.17
N ALA A 48 -9.27 15.93 0.81
CA ALA A 48 -9.69 14.71 1.51
C ALA A 48 -10.40 14.95 2.85
N ALA A 49 -10.28 16.15 3.41
CA ALA A 49 -10.98 16.60 4.63
C ALA A 49 -12.37 17.19 4.32
N GLU A 50 -12.61 17.60 3.08
CA GLU A 50 -13.91 18.08 2.64
C GLU A 50 -14.95 16.94 2.73
N THR A 51 -16.02 17.19 3.49
CA THR A 51 -17.00 16.16 3.85
C THR A 51 -18.19 16.25 2.88
N GLY A 52 -18.32 15.27 1.99
CA GLY A 52 -19.38 15.18 0.98
C GLY A 52 -18.86 15.18 -0.46
N GLY A 53 -19.47 14.38 -1.34
CA GLY A 53 -19.11 14.33 -2.78
C GLY A 53 -17.81 13.57 -3.08
N ILE A 54 -16.92 14.19 -3.86
CA ILE A 54 -15.68 13.57 -4.40
C ILE A 54 -14.70 13.17 -3.27
N GLY A 55 -14.70 13.88 -2.13
CA GLY A 55 -13.86 13.54 -0.97
C GLY A 55 -14.15 12.16 -0.38
N ASP A 56 -15.42 11.72 -0.40
CA ASP A 56 -15.84 10.40 0.10
C ASP A 56 -15.49 9.27 -0.88
N LEU A 57 -15.53 9.56 -2.18
CA LEU A 57 -15.01 8.67 -3.22
C LEU A 57 -13.50 8.48 -3.06
N LEU A 58 -12.74 9.55 -2.80
CA LEU A 58 -11.30 9.46 -2.58
C LEU A 58 -10.94 8.64 -1.33
N ARG A 59 -11.72 8.75 -0.25
CA ARG A 59 -11.56 7.91 0.94
C ARG A 59 -11.83 6.45 0.64
N THR A 60 -12.90 6.17 -0.11
CA THR A 60 -13.25 4.81 -0.53
C THR A 60 -12.14 4.20 -1.37
N VAL A 61 -11.64 4.94 -2.37
CA VAL A 61 -10.51 4.52 -3.20
C VAL A 61 -9.26 4.28 -2.35
N ALA A 62 -8.92 5.18 -1.43
CA ALA A 62 -7.79 5.06 -0.51
C ALA A 62 -7.86 3.76 0.33
N VAL A 63 -9.04 3.40 0.85
CA VAL A 63 -9.24 2.15 1.59
C VAL A 63 -9.03 0.92 0.69
N PHE A 64 -9.59 0.92 -0.52
CA PHE A 64 -9.45 -0.20 -1.46
C PHE A 64 -8.03 -0.37 -2.03
N SER A 65 -7.31 0.74 -2.20
CA SER A 65 -5.90 0.70 -2.60
C SER A 65 -4.95 0.53 -1.42
N ALA A 66 -5.49 0.35 -0.20
CA ALA A 66 -4.74 0.24 1.07
C ALA A 66 -3.67 1.33 1.21
N SER A 67 -4.01 2.52 0.71
CA SER A 67 -3.10 3.60 0.40
C SER A 67 -3.67 4.91 0.93
N GLN A 68 -2.80 5.81 1.35
CA GLN A 68 -3.19 7.16 1.77
C GLN A 68 -3.14 8.10 0.57
N LEU A 69 -4.20 8.07 -0.25
CA LEU A 69 -4.34 8.89 -1.46
C LEU A 69 -4.23 10.41 -1.19
N SER A 70 -4.48 10.84 0.06
CA SER A 70 -4.27 12.21 0.52
C SER A 70 -2.80 12.65 0.54
N GLN A 71 -1.87 11.69 0.52
CA GLN A 71 -0.44 11.93 0.30
C GLN A 71 -0.11 11.30 -1.05
N ALA A 72 -0.03 12.14 -2.08
CA ALA A 72 0.29 11.69 -3.42
C ALA A 72 1.73 11.14 -3.44
N THR A 73 1.86 9.81 -3.33
CA THR A 73 3.12 9.08 -3.29
C THR A 73 3.31 8.27 -4.56
N ILE A 74 4.54 7.79 -4.82
CA ILE A 74 4.86 6.97 -6.00
C ILE A 74 3.96 5.72 -6.08
N PHE A 75 3.57 5.16 -4.94
CA PHE A 75 2.64 4.03 -4.85
C PHE A 75 1.24 4.43 -4.39
N GLY A 76 0.81 5.68 -4.60
CA GLY A 76 -0.45 6.22 -4.06
C GLY A 76 -1.72 5.44 -4.43
N LEU A 77 -1.73 4.73 -5.57
CA LEU A 77 -2.83 3.86 -6.01
C LEU A 77 -2.60 2.37 -5.72
N GLY A 78 -1.48 2.03 -5.08
CA GLY A 78 -1.11 0.66 -4.72
C GLY A 78 -1.11 -0.28 -5.91
N ILE A 79 -1.71 -1.46 -5.71
CA ILE A 79 -1.85 -2.51 -6.74
C ILE A 79 -3.08 -2.32 -7.64
N MET A 80 -3.89 -1.29 -7.41
CA MET A 80 -5.19 -1.10 -8.09
C MET A 80 -5.08 -0.99 -9.61
N PRO A 81 -4.12 -0.23 -10.20
CA PRO A 81 -4.00 -0.14 -11.65
C PRO A 81 -3.70 -1.49 -12.31
N TYR A 82 -2.90 -2.33 -11.65
CA TYR A 82 -2.60 -3.67 -12.13
C TYR A 82 -3.84 -4.58 -12.10
N ILE A 83 -4.60 -4.56 -11.00
CA ILE A 83 -5.85 -5.34 -10.89
C ILE A 83 -6.83 -4.90 -11.97
N SER A 84 -7.03 -3.60 -12.14
CA SER A 84 -7.93 -3.05 -13.15
C SER A 84 -7.49 -3.36 -14.58
N ALA A 85 -6.19 -3.43 -14.87
CA ALA A 85 -5.68 -3.82 -16.18
C ALA A 85 -5.76 -5.33 -16.45
N SER A 86 -5.88 -6.14 -15.40
CA SER A 86 -5.94 -7.61 -15.49
C SER A 86 -7.35 -8.18 -15.70
N ILE A 87 -8.39 -7.36 -15.56
CA ILE A 87 -9.82 -7.71 -15.73
C ILE A 87 -10.29 -7.23 -17.09
#